data_AF-A0A970XWR9-F1
#
_entry.id   AF-A0A970XWR9-F1
#
_cell.length_a   1.000
_cell.length_b   1.000
_cell.length_c   1.000
_cell.angle_alpha   90.00
_cell.angle_beta   90.00
_cell.angle_gamma   90.00
#
_symmetry.space_group_name_H-M   'P 1'
#
loop_
_entity.id
_entity.type
_entity.pdbx_description
1 polymer ?
#
loop_
_entity_poly.entity_id
_entity_poly.type
_entity_poly.pdbx_seq_one_letter_code
_entity_poly.pdbx_strand_id
1 'polypeptide(L)' 'MIQQESRLRVADNTGAKELLTIRVLGGSGRRYAGLGDTIVATVKDA' A
#
# COMPACT_ATOMS: atom_id res chain seq x y z
N MET A 1 6.43 -7.23 4.69
CA MET A 1 5.47 -8.09 3.97
C MET A 1 4.13 -7.39 4.01
N ILE A 2 3.70 -6.83 2.88
CA ILE A 2 2.44 -6.10 2.74
C ILE A 2 1.57 -6.90 1.76
N GLN A 3 0.29 -7.05 2.06
CA GLN A 3 -0.68 -7.75 1.22
C GLN A 3 -1.93 -6.89 0.99
N GLN A 4 -2.86 -7.37 0.16
CA GLN A 4 -4.18 -6.75 0.05
C GLN A 4 -4.82 -6.61 1.43
N GLU A 5 -5.55 -5.51 1.63
CA GLU A 5 -6.22 -5.13 2.88
C GLU A 5 -5.29 -4.78 4.06
N SER A 6 -3.98 -4.70 3.84
CA SER A 6 -3.05 -4.19 4.86
C SER A 6 -3.24 -2.69 5.07
N ARG A 7 -3.32 -2.25 6.34
CA ARG A 7 -3.29 -0.83 6.74
C ARG A 7 -1.85 -0.33 6.87
N LEU A 8 -1.56 0.83 6.29
CA LEU A 8 -0.24 1.44 6.26
C LEU A 8 -0.30 2.88 6.73
N ARG A 9 0.73 3.33 7.46
CA ARG A 9 0.92 4.74 7.79
C ARG A 9 1.69 5.43 6.67
N VAL A 10 1.29 6.64 6.34
CA VAL A 10 1.99 7.48 5.35
C VAL A 10 3.19 8.15 6.03
N ALA A 11 4.32 8.20 5.33
CA ALA A 11 5.59 8.73 5.83
C ALA A 11 6.06 9.98 5.06
N ASP A 12 5.16 10.60 4.29
CA ASP A 12 5.42 11.82 3.53
C ASP A 12 4.53 12.98 4.01
N ASN A 13 4.57 14.10 3.29
CA ASN A 13 3.84 15.33 3.58
C ASN A 13 2.66 15.59 2.62
N THR A 14 2.11 14.55 1.99
CA THR A 14 0.98 14.69 1.04
C THR A 14 -0.37 14.98 1.71
N GLY A 15 -0.44 14.88 3.04
CA GLY A 15 -1.68 15.09 3.80
C GLY A 15 -2.56 13.85 3.93
N ALA A 16 -2.06 12.65 3.59
CA ALA A 16 -2.66 11.39 3.99
C ALA A 16 -1.99 10.87 5.27
N LYS A 17 -2.75 10.20 6.15
CA LYS A 17 -2.25 9.59 7.39
C LYS A 17 -2.26 8.06 7.33
N GLU A 18 -3.35 7.49 6.81
CA GLU A 18 -3.55 6.04 6.74
C GLU A 18 -4.04 5.59 5.35
N LEU A 19 -3.46 4.50 4.87
CA LEU A 19 -3.80 3.85 3.60
C LEU A 19 -4.28 2.41 3.82
N LEU A 20 -5.18 1.95 2.96
CA LEU A 20 -5.51 0.53 2.79
C LEU A 20 -4.98 0.04 1.43
N THR A 21 -4.22 -1.05 1.44
CA THR A 21 -3.67 -1.67 0.22
C THR A 21 -4.79 -2.35 -0.59
N ILE A 22 -4.93 -2.00 -1.87
CA ILE A 22 -5.91 -2.61 -2.79
C ILE A 22 -5.24 -3.69 -3.66
N ARG A 23 -4.02 -3.44 -4.13
CA ARG A 23 -3.31 -4.37 -5.03
C ARG A 23 -1.80 -4.22 -4.93
N VAL A 24 -1.08 -5.34 -4.98
CA VAL A 24 0.38 -5.37 -5.14
C VAL A 24 0.72 -5.43 -6.64
N LEU A 25 1.61 -4.55 -7.10
CA LEU A 25 2.06 -4.53 -8.50
C LEU A 25 3.33 -5.38 -8.71
N GLY A 26 3.66 -5.66 -9.96
CA GLY A 26 4.90 -6.39 -10.33
C GLY A 26 4.70 -7.83 -10.80
N GLY A 27 3.58 -8.12 -11.49
CA GLY A 27 3.34 -9.38 -12.20
C GLY A 27 2.03 -10.09 -11.84
N SER A 28 1.66 -11.09 -12.63
CA SER A 28 0.47 -11.92 -12.40
C SER A 28 0.68 -12.82 -11.17
N GLY A 29 -0.33 -12.88 -10.29
CA GLY A 29 -0.33 -13.77 -9.12
C GLY A 29 0.53 -13.33 -7.93
N ARG A 30 1.14 -12.14 -7.97
CA ARG A 30 1.93 -11.61 -6.86
C ARG A 30 1.04 -11.29 -5.65
N ARG A 31 1.36 -11.88 -4.50
CA ARG A 31 0.56 -11.79 -3.26
C ARG A 31 1.12 -10.79 -2.24
N TYR A 32 2.43 -10.56 -2.25
CA TYR A 32 3.12 -9.79 -1.23
C TYR A 32 4.06 -8.74 -1.84
N ALA A 33 4.12 -7.60 -1.16
CA ALA A 33 5.10 -6.54 -1.38
C ALA A 33 6.13 -6.48 -0.23
N GLY A 34 7.38 -6.22 -0.60
CA GLY A 34 8.49 -5.84 0.25
C GLY A 34 8.87 -4.37 0.09
N LEU A 35 10.03 -3.99 0.63
CA LEU A 35 10.57 -2.64 0.45
C LEU A 35 10.92 -2.40 -1.03
N GLY A 36 10.54 -1.25 -1.56
CA GLY A 36 10.80 -0.86 -2.96
C GLY A 36 9.74 -1.34 -3.96
N ASP A 37 8.82 -2.21 -3.55
CA ASP A 37 7.69 -2.61 -4.40
C ASP A 37 6.60 -1.54 -4.41
N THR A 38 5.92 -1.39 -5.55
CA THR A 38 4.79 -0.47 -5.71
C THR A 38 3.46 -1.17 -5.43
N ILE A 39 2.55 -0.45 -4.76
CA ILE A 39 1.19 -0.90 -4.48
C ILE A 39 0.17 0.13 -4.95
N VAL A 40 -1.05 -0.32 -5.23
CA VAL A 40 -2.23 0.54 -5.35
C VAL A 40 -2.92 0.57 -3.99
N ALA A 41 -3.22 1.76 -3.49
CA ALA A 41 -3.85 1.94 -2.18
C ALA A 41 -4.91 3.05 -2.22
N THR A 42 -5.79 3.06 -1.21
CA THR A 42 -6.80 4.11 -1.00
C THR A 42 -6.58 4.79 0.35
N VAL A 43 -6.79 6.11 0.39
CA VAL A 43 -6.71 6.91 1.61
C VAL A 43 -7.89 6.57 2.52
N LYS A 44 -7.59 6.34 3.79
CA LYS A 44 -8.57 6.06 4.84
C LYS A 44 -8.63 7.14 5.92
N ASP A 45 -7.55 7.90 6.07
CA ASP A 45 -7.47 9.09 6.92
C ASP A 45 -6.50 10.11 6.30
N ALA A 46 -6.81 11.40 6.45
CA ALA A 46 -6.09 12.54 5.87
C ALA A 46 -5.76 13.59 6.95
#